data_AF-A0A0B7KL65-F1
#
_entry.id   AF-A0A0B7KL65-F1
#
_cell.length_a   1.000
_cell.length_b   1.000
_cell.length_c   1.000
_cell.angle_alpha   90.00
_cell.angle_beta   90.00
_cell.angle_gamma   90.00
#
_symmetry.space_group_name_H-M   'P 1'
#
loop_
_entity.id
_entity.type
_entity.pdbx_description
1 polymer ?
#
loop_
_entity_poly.entity_id
_entity_poly.type
_entity_poly.pdbx_seq_one_letter_code
_entity_poly.pdbx_strand_id
1 'polypeptide(L)'
;MSKRLVSIWKRIWWSIYIRDRHIAAALGRPCRIRDEDCDVEALTEDDFYVDLVADDELIAPQKAHHVSYFLDIAKLSAILGDILIGEFSPRPPALEKYEPTCSAQRLQAWRSEARCVTSDSLSTESSGLFFWASMLDVSYQ
;
A
#
# COMPACT_ATOMS: atom_id res chain seq x y z
N MET A 1 5.21 -9.57 22.28
CA MET A 1 6.30 -9.45 21.29
C MET A 1 6.99 -8.11 21.46
N SER A 2 8.27 -7.97 21.10
CA SER A 2 8.93 -6.66 21.11
C SER A 2 8.35 -5.75 20.02
N LYS A 3 8.33 -4.42 20.25
CA LYS A 3 7.86 -3.42 19.25
C LYS A 3 8.54 -3.63 17.88
N ARG A 4 9.85 -3.89 17.92
CA ARG A 4 10.68 -4.27 16.78
C ARG A 4 10.10 -5.43 15.96
N LEU A 5 9.85 -6.57 16.61
CA LEU A 5 9.35 -7.76 15.91
C LEU A 5 7.95 -7.53 15.32
N VAL A 6 7.10 -6.78 16.03
CA VAL A 6 5.76 -6.42 15.52
C VAL A 6 5.87 -5.59 14.25
N SER A 7 6.69 -4.54 14.25
CA SER A 7 6.87 -3.67 13.08
C SER A 7 7.49 -4.41 11.89
N ILE A 8 8.50 -5.26 12.10
CA ILE A 8 9.05 -6.12 11.04
C ILE A 8 7.95 -7.01 10.45
N TRP A 9 7.18 -7.67 11.32
CA TRP A 9 6.14 -8.59 10.89
C TRP A 9 5.04 -7.90 10.09
N LYS A 10 4.59 -6.71 10.53
CA LYS A 10 3.64 -5.88 9.78
C LYS A 10 4.18 -5.53 8.40
N ARG A 11 5.44 -5.09 8.28
CA ARG A 11 6.05 -4.79 6.97
C ARG A 11 6.04 -6.00 6.04
N ILE A 12 6.42 -7.18 6.55
CA ILE A 12 6.39 -8.43 5.78
C ILE A 12 4.98 -8.78 5.33
N TRP A 13 4.01 -8.74 6.26
CA TRP A 13 2.62 -9.06 5.96
C TRP A 13 2.06 -8.14 4.87
N TRP A 14 2.27 -6.83 4.99
CA TRP A 14 1.78 -5.87 4.02
C TRP A 14 2.49 -5.99 2.66
N SER A 15 3.77 -6.37 2.60
CA SER A 15 4.43 -6.72 1.33
C SER A 15 3.76 -7.89 0.62
N ILE A 16 3.38 -8.95 1.36
CA ILE A 16 2.69 -10.12 0.82
C ILE A 16 1.28 -9.73 0.36
N TYR A 17 0.57 -8.95 1.17
CA TYR A 17 -0.77 -8.43 0.88
C TYR A 17 -0.79 -7.66 -0.44
N ILE A 18 0.09 -6.66 -0.59
CA ILE A 18 0.22 -5.86 -1.82
C ILE A 18 0.44 -6.77 -3.03
N ARG A 19 1.38 -7.72 -2.92
CA ARG A 19 1.72 -8.63 -4.00
C ARG A 19 0.56 -9.53 -4.42
N ASP A 20 -0.22 -10.05 -3.47
CA ASP A 20 -1.39 -10.89 -3.75
C ASP A 20 -2.41 -10.13 -4.61
N ARG A 21 -2.71 -8.86 -4.27
CA ARG A 21 -3.68 -8.04 -5.03
C ARG A 21 -3.16 -7.69 -6.43
N HIS A 22 -1.88 -7.35 -6.57
CA HIS A 22 -1.29 -7.09 -7.87
C HIS A 22 -1.33 -8.32 -8.79
N ILE A 23 -1.02 -9.51 -8.26
CA ILE A 23 -1.07 -10.75 -9.04
C ILE A 23 -2.52 -11.09 -9.41
N ALA A 24 -3.45 -10.96 -8.46
CA ALA A 24 -4.87 -11.21 -8.69
C ALA A 24 -5.43 -10.31 -9.79
N ALA A 25 -5.08 -9.02 -9.77
CA ALA A 25 -5.42 -8.07 -10.83
C ALA A 25 -4.82 -8.46 -12.19
N ALA A 26 -3.52 -8.75 -12.24
CA ALA A 26 -2.84 -9.11 -13.48
C ALA A 26 -3.38 -10.40 -14.12
N LEU A 27 -3.91 -11.32 -13.31
CA LEU A 27 -4.46 -12.60 -13.77
C LEU A 27 -5.98 -12.61 -13.95
N GLY A 28 -6.68 -11.54 -13.53
CA GLY A 28 -8.15 -11.47 -13.53
C GLY A 28 -8.79 -12.54 -12.65
N ARG A 29 -8.31 -12.71 -11.42
CA ARG A 29 -8.76 -13.76 -10.48
C ARG A 29 -9.01 -13.17 -9.09
N PRO A 30 -9.79 -13.86 -8.23
CA PRO A 30 -9.92 -13.48 -6.83
C PRO A 30 -8.56 -13.47 -6.10
N CYS A 31 -8.42 -12.53 -5.18
CA CYS A 31 -7.34 -12.51 -4.19
C CYS A 31 -7.32 -13.80 -3.36
N ARG A 32 -6.13 -14.28 -2.96
CA ARG A 32 -6.01 -15.46 -2.09
C ARG A 32 -6.17 -15.08 -0.62
N ILE A 33 -5.65 -13.92 -0.23
CA ILE A 33 -5.78 -13.42 1.15
C ILE A 33 -7.15 -12.76 1.30
N ARG A 34 -7.95 -13.25 2.23
CA ARG A 34 -9.28 -12.73 2.57
C ARG A 34 -9.17 -11.86 3.81
N ASP A 35 -9.61 -10.60 3.69
CA ASP A 35 -9.45 -9.62 4.77
C ASP A 35 -10.16 -10.03 6.06
N GLU A 36 -11.29 -10.72 5.95
CA GLU A 36 -12.06 -11.23 7.10
C GLU A 36 -11.33 -12.29 7.93
N ASP A 37 -10.32 -12.95 7.36
CA ASP A 37 -9.51 -13.98 8.01
C ASP A 37 -8.20 -13.40 8.60
N CYS A 38 -7.98 -12.08 8.49
CA CYS A 38 -6.74 -11.41 8.88
C CYS A 38 -7.01 -10.23 9.83
N ASP A 39 -6.22 -10.13 10.90
CA ASP A 39 -6.37 -9.12 11.96
C ASP A 39 -5.15 -8.19 12.09
N VAL A 40 -4.30 -8.14 11.06
CA VAL A 40 -3.07 -7.33 11.06
C VAL A 40 -3.38 -5.85 10.95
N GLU A 41 -2.83 -5.05 11.86
CA GLU A 41 -3.08 -3.62 11.89
C GLU A 41 -2.46 -2.90 10.68
N ALA A 42 -3.06 -1.78 10.31
CA ALA A 42 -2.51 -0.88 9.29
C ALA A 42 -1.09 -0.42 9.65
N LEU A 43 -0.23 -0.29 8.64
CA LEU A 43 1.09 0.28 8.81
C LEU A 43 1.03 1.75 9.21
N THR A 44 1.99 2.12 10.03
CA THR A 44 2.26 3.50 10.44
C THR A 44 3.70 3.85 10.12
N GLU A 45 4.05 5.14 10.08
CA GLU A 45 5.44 5.57 9.88
C GLU A 45 6.39 4.98 10.93
N ASP A 46 5.93 4.88 12.17
CA ASP A 46 6.62 4.25 13.30
C ASP A 46 7.13 2.84 12.97
N ASP A 47 6.38 2.09 12.15
CA ASP A 47 6.73 0.73 11.77
C ASP A 47 7.97 0.65 10.89
N PHE A 48 8.49 1.75 10.35
CA PHE A 48 9.65 1.77 9.47
C PHE A 48 10.93 2.28 10.14
N TYR A 49 10.84 2.81 11.36
CA TYR A 49 11.98 3.44 12.03
C TYR A 49 12.52 2.63 13.22
N VAL A 50 11.89 1.51 13.59
CA VAL A 50 12.26 0.70 14.78
C VAL A 50 13.61 -0.03 14.62
N ASP A 51 14.07 -0.23 13.39
CA ASP A 51 15.26 -1.03 13.04
C ASP A 51 16.36 -0.22 12.38
N LEU A 52 16.33 1.11 12.48
CA LEU A 52 17.40 1.94 11.96
C LEU A 52 18.69 1.63 12.73
N VAL A 53 19.47 0.70 12.21
CA VAL A 53 20.85 0.48 12.63
C VAL A 53 21.64 1.62 12.01
N ALA A 54 22.33 2.38 12.87
CA ALA A 54 23.17 3.48 12.44
C ALA A 54 24.23 2.99 11.42
N ASP A 55 24.34 3.70 10.30
CA ASP A 55 25.41 3.63 9.29
C ASP A 55 25.91 2.22 8.93
N ASP A 56 25.16 1.53 8.08
CA ASP A 56 25.73 0.45 7.25
C ASP A 56 26.16 1.07 5.90
N GLU A 57 27.47 1.14 5.64
CA GLU A 57 28.02 1.71 4.40
C GLU A 57 27.51 0.99 3.13
N LEU A 58 27.02 -0.25 3.25
CA LEU A 58 26.52 -1.05 2.12
C LEU A 58 25.03 -0.84 1.86
N ILE A 59 24.27 -0.31 2.82
CA ILE A 59 22.81 -0.17 2.72
C ILE A 59 22.44 1.31 2.69
N ALA A 60 21.90 1.76 1.55
CA ALA A 60 21.45 3.14 1.42
C ALA A 60 20.42 3.49 2.51
N PRO A 61 20.53 4.68 3.12
CA PRO A 61 19.65 5.07 4.21
C PRO A 61 18.21 5.18 3.72
N GLN A 62 17.27 4.78 4.57
CA GLN A 62 15.85 4.94 4.31
C GLN A 62 15.48 6.42 4.30
N LYS A 63 14.88 6.89 3.21
CA LYS A 63 14.36 8.27 3.06
C LYS A 63 12.86 8.30 3.35
N ALA A 64 12.34 9.45 3.76
CA ALA A 64 10.93 9.64 4.08
C ALA A 64 10.00 9.19 2.93
N HIS A 65 10.36 9.47 1.68
CA HIS A 65 9.55 9.08 0.54
C HIS A 65 9.48 7.57 0.28
N HIS A 66 10.45 6.78 0.75
CA HIS A 66 10.34 5.31 0.71
C HIS A 66 9.20 4.85 1.63
N VAL A 67 9.07 5.48 2.81
CA VAL A 67 8.01 5.19 3.79
C VAL A 67 6.66 5.62 3.25
N SER A 68 6.54 6.87 2.76
CA SER A 68 5.30 7.38 2.17
C SER A 68 4.82 6.49 1.02
N TYR A 69 5.70 6.14 0.09
CA TYR A 69 5.38 5.22 -1.01
C TYR A 69 4.82 3.90 -0.49
N PHE A 70 5.47 3.27 0.51
CA PHE A 70 5.02 1.99 1.04
C PHE A 70 3.64 2.09 1.68
N LEU A 71 3.39 3.15 2.47
CA LEU A 71 2.08 3.39 3.08
C LEU A 71 1.00 3.60 2.01
N ASP A 72 1.31 4.36 0.95
CA ASP A 72 0.37 4.63 -0.13
C ASP A 72 0.07 3.39 -0.97
N ILE A 73 1.08 2.58 -1.32
CA ILE A 73 0.86 1.35 -2.08
C ILE A 73 0.07 0.31 -1.27
N ALA A 74 0.21 0.30 0.06
CA ALA A 74 -0.59 -0.52 0.96
C ALA A 74 -2.07 -0.09 0.96
N LYS A 75 -2.34 1.22 1.10
CA LYS A 75 -3.69 1.81 1.03
C LYS A 75 -4.35 1.50 -0.33
N LEU A 76 -3.64 1.70 -1.43
CA LEU A 76 -4.13 1.39 -2.77
C LEU A 76 -4.40 -0.09 -2.99
N SER A 77 -3.54 -0.95 -2.47
CA SER A 77 -3.75 -2.40 -2.56
C SER A 77 -4.98 -2.85 -1.80
N ALA A 78 -5.37 -2.15 -0.72
CA ALA A 78 -6.65 -2.42 -0.05
C ALA A 78 -7.84 -2.06 -0.94
N ILE A 79 -7.83 -0.87 -1.57
CA ILE A 79 -8.89 -0.45 -2.51
C ILE A 79 -8.96 -1.40 -3.71
N LEU A 80 -7.82 -1.80 -4.27
CA LEU A 80 -7.74 -2.78 -5.34
C LEU A 80 -8.34 -4.12 -4.91
N GLY A 81 -8.06 -4.57 -3.69
CA GLY A 81 -8.65 -5.78 -3.12
C GLY A 81 -10.18 -5.76 -3.14
N ASP A 82 -10.80 -4.63 -2.76
CA ASP A 82 -12.25 -4.49 -2.78
C ASP A 82 -12.83 -4.57 -4.20
N ILE A 83 -12.19 -3.91 -5.17
CA ILE A 83 -12.56 -3.99 -6.60
C ILE A 83 -12.46 -5.44 -7.08
N LEU A 84 -11.35 -6.12 -6.81
CA LEU A 84 -11.12 -7.49 -7.25
C LEU A 84 -12.13 -8.46 -6.64
N ILE A 85 -12.52 -8.24 -5.38
CA ILE A 85 -13.53 -9.07 -4.73
C ILE A 85 -14.90 -8.85 -5.37
N GLY A 86 -15.29 -7.59 -5.65
CA GLY A 86 -16.54 -7.27 -6.32
C GLY A 86 -16.64 -7.88 -7.74
N GLU A 87 -15.56 -7.81 -8.51
CA GLU A 87 -15.55 -8.22 -9.93
C GLU A 87 -15.32 -9.72 -10.14
N PHE A 88 -14.41 -10.33 -9.38
CA PHE A 88 -13.92 -11.68 -9.68
C PHE A 88 -14.43 -12.76 -8.72
N SER A 89 -15.04 -12.41 -7.59
CA SER A 89 -15.54 -13.42 -6.66
C SER A 89 -16.72 -14.19 -7.24
N PRO A 90 -16.76 -15.53 -7.17
CA PRO A 90 -17.89 -16.33 -7.68
C PRO A 90 -19.22 -16.01 -7.00
N ARG A 91 -19.17 -15.50 -5.76
CA ARG A 91 -20.32 -14.99 -5.01
C ARG A 91 -19.84 -13.74 -4.27
N PRO A 92 -19.89 -12.56 -4.89
CA PRO A 92 -19.47 -11.35 -4.22
C PRO A 92 -20.40 -11.13 -3.01
N PRO A 93 -19.84 -10.80 -1.83
CA PRO A 93 -20.66 -10.41 -0.69
C PRO A 93 -21.47 -9.17 -1.08
N ALA A 94 -22.76 -9.13 -0.75
CA ALA A 94 -23.61 -7.95 -0.97
C ALA A 94 -23.30 -6.85 0.06
N LEU A 95 -22.05 -6.39 0.08
CA LEU A 95 -21.55 -5.34 0.95
C LEU A 95 -21.25 -4.10 0.12
N GLU A 96 -21.72 -2.93 0.59
CA GLU A 96 -21.55 -1.63 -0.07
C GLU A 96 -20.08 -1.32 -0.42
N LYS A 97 -19.13 -1.80 0.37
CA LYS A 97 -17.70 -1.58 0.13
C LYS A 97 -17.17 -2.18 -1.18
N TYR A 98 -17.85 -3.19 -1.73
CA TYR A 98 -17.49 -3.83 -3.00
C TYR A 98 -18.21 -3.22 -4.20
N GLU A 99 -19.11 -2.26 -3.98
CA GLU A 99 -19.75 -1.54 -5.07
C GLU A 99 -18.73 -0.67 -5.83
N PRO A 100 -18.79 -0.63 -7.17
CA PRO A 100 -17.87 0.18 -7.97
C PRO A 100 -17.84 1.66 -7.57
N THR A 101 -18.98 2.22 -7.17
CA THR A 101 -19.11 3.62 -6.73
C THR A 101 -18.37 3.88 -5.41
N CYS A 102 -18.46 2.98 -4.43
CA CYS A 102 -17.75 3.09 -3.16
C CYS A 102 -16.24 3.01 -3.38
N SER A 103 -15.80 2.05 -4.21
CA SER A 103 -14.39 1.89 -4.58
C SER A 103 -13.85 3.14 -5.31
N ALA A 104 -14.63 3.71 -6.24
CA ALA A 104 -14.26 4.94 -6.95
C ALA A 104 -14.13 6.14 -6.01
N GLN A 105 -15.06 6.31 -5.06
CA GLN A 105 -15.00 7.38 -4.07
C GLN A 105 -13.76 7.25 -3.17
N ARG A 106 -13.44 6.04 -2.71
CA ARG A 106 -12.24 5.78 -1.90
C ARG A 106 -10.96 6.04 -2.67
N LEU A 107 -10.89 5.63 -3.93
CA LEU A 107 -9.76 5.92 -4.80
C LEU A 107 -9.58 7.43 -5.02
N GLN A 108 -10.67 8.17 -5.20
CA GLN A 108 -10.65 9.61 -5.33
C GLN A 108 -10.18 10.30 -4.04
N ALA A 109 -10.70 9.87 -2.89
CA ALA A 109 -10.27 10.39 -1.58
C ALA A 109 -8.77 10.17 -1.35
N TRP A 110 -8.28 8.95 -1.61
CA TRP A 110 -6.85 8.64 -1.54
C TRP A 110 -6.03 9.52 -2.49
N ARG A 111 -6.47 9.71 -3.75
CA ARG A 111 -5.78 10.58 -4.73
C ARG A 111 -5.66 12.02 -4.25
N SER A 112 -6.68 12.54 -3.57
CA SER A 112 -6.66 13.90 -3.01
C SER A 112 -5.68 14.02 -1.84
N GLU A 113 -5.62 13.01 -0.95
CA GLU A 113 -4.67 12.95 0.17
C GLU A 113 -3.22 12.83 -0.33
N ALA A 114 -2.97 11.88 -1.24
CA ALA A 114 -1.63 11.57 -1.74
C ALA A 114 -0.99 12.74 -2.53
N ARG A 115 -1.77 13.47 -3.34
CA ARG A 115 -1.26 14.63 -4.10
C ARG A 115 -0.72 15.74 -3.21
N CYS A 116 -1.28 15.93 -2.00
CA CYS A 116 -0.79 16.91 -1.05
C CYS A 116 0.63 16.55 -0.55
N VAL A 117 0.84 15.27 -0.26
CA VAL A 117 2.14 14.75 0.22
C VAL A 117 3.18 14.83 -0.90
N THR A 118 2.80 14.53 -2.14
CA THR A 118 3.71 14.66 -3.29
C THR A 118 4.01 16.13 -3.60
N SER A 119 3.05 17.05 -3.52
CA SER A 119 3.28 18.47 -3.82
C SER A 119 4.23 19.17 -2.86
N ASP A 120 4.12 18.90 -1.55
CA ASP A 120 5.02 19.51 -0.56
C ASP A 120 6.45 18.98 -0.68
N SER A 121 6.60 17.68 -0.98
CA SER A 121 7.91 17.01 -1.06
C SER A 121 8.65 17.24 -2.39
N LEU A 122 7.93 17.52 -3.49
CA LEU A 122 8.52 17.88 -4.80
C LEU A 122 9.37 19.16 -4.75
N SER A 123 9.19 19.99 -3.74
CA SER A 123 9.97 21.22 -3.54
C SER A 123 11.40 20.97 -3.07
N THR A 124 11.74 19.77 -2.55
CA THR A 124 12.95 19.59 -1.74
C THR A 124 14.04 18.68 -2.33
N GLU A 125 13.77 17.73 -3.24
CA GLU A 125 14.84 17.00 -3.98
C GLU A 125 14.26 16.18 -5.16
N SER A 126 14.71 16.44 -6.40
CA SER A 126 13.91 16.20 -7.62
C SER A 126 14.14 14.89 -8.38
N SER A 127 14.82 13.87 -7.85
CA SER A 127 15.11 12.66 -8.65
C SER A 127 14.42 11.39 -8.15
N GLY A 128 14.42 11.14 -6.83
CA GLY A 128 13.83 9.91 -6.27
C GLY A 128 12.29 9.93 -6.20
N LEU A 129 11.71 11.09 -5.88
CA LEU A 129 10.26 11.25 -5.72
C LEU A 129 9.48 11.00 -7.01
N PHE A 130 9.98 11.51 -8.15
CA PHE A 130 9.36 11.29 -9.45
C PHE A 130 9.35 9.80 -9.81
N PHE A 131 10.39 9.06 -9.46
CA PHE A 131 10.45 7.62 -9.71
C PHE A 131 9.38 6.86 -8.93
N TRP A 132 9.25 7.10 -7.63
CA TRP A 132 8.27 6.39 -6.79
C TRP A 132 6.82 6.83 -7.08
N ALA A 133 6.60 8.12 -7.33
CA ALA A 133 5.30 8.62 -7.77
C ALA A 133 4.91 8.02 -9.13
N SER A 134 5.84 7.94 -10.07
CA SER A 134 5.61 7.29 -11.37
C SER A 134 5.38 5.79 -11.21
N MET A 135 6.10 5.12 -10.32
CA MET A 135 5.91 3.69 -10.07
C MET A 135 4.52 3.40 -9.51
N LEU A 136 4.05 4.26 -8.61
CA LEU A 136 2.71 4.16 -8.05
C LEU A 136 1.65 4.43 -9.13
N ASP A 137 1.85 5.46 -9.96
CA ASP A 137 0.92 5.79 -11.04
C ASP A 137 0.86 4.68 -12.11
N VAL A 138 2.01 4.16 -12.55
CA VAL A 138 2.13 3.04 -13.49
C VAL A 138 1.47 1.77 -12.97
N SER A 139 1.46 1.56 -11.65
CA SER A 139 0.82 0.38 -11.05
C SER A 139 -0.72 0.39 -11.18
N TYR A 140 -1.33 1.55 -11.51
CA TYR A 140 -2.79 1.74 -11.50
C TYR A 140 -3.33 2.64 -12.64
N GLN A 141 -2.58 2.79 -13.74
CA GLN A 141 -3.09 3.27 -15.04
C GLN A 141 -3.65 2.13 -15.87
#